data_AF-A0A1H7FCN3-F1
#
_entry.id   AF-A0A1H7FCN3-F1
#
_cell.length_a   1.000
_cell.length_b   1.000
_cell.length_c   1.000
_cell.angle_alpha   90.00
_cell.angle_beta   90.00
_cell.angle_gamma   90.00
#
_symmetry.space_group_name_H-M   'P 1'
#
loop_
_entity.id
_entity.type
_entity.pdbx_description
1 polymer ?
#
loop_
_entity_poly.entity_id
_entity_poly.type
_entity_poly.pdbx_seq_one_letter_code
_entity_poly.pdbx_strand_id
1 'polypeptide(L)'
;MANLKNSDQEILTELHNDTLLWISMLGYMENDLQFINRLLNSKAFKDKVPNLFERLQNYLHEMKTKTRELKNFKKEINEYGVELKGILECQDISCDTFYLENHRTLKNRFEKFYTEFNDYKTRIFNYTGGILR
;
A
#
# COMPACT_ATOMS: atom_id res chain seq x y z
N MET A 1 -32.12 19.61 15.87
CA MET A 1 -31.28 18.39 15.83
C MET A 1 -30.93 17.94 14.39
N ALA A 2 -31.04 18.80 13.37
CA ALA A 2 -30.78 18.42 11.97
C ALA A 2 -29.33 18.69 11.48
N ASN A 3 -28.47 19.32 12.28
CA ASN A 3 -27.13 19.78 11.84
C ASN A 3 -25.96 18.84 12.19
N LEU A 4 -26.18 17.81 13.03
CA LEU A 4 -25.11 16.88 13.44
C LEU A 4 -25.05 15.64 12.53
N LYS A 5 -26.21 15.12 12.06
CA LYS A 5 -26.27 13.93 11.20
C LYS A 5 -25.57 14.11 9.85
N ASN A 6 -25.60 15.31 9.27
CA ASN A 6 -24.88 15.58 8.01
C ASN A 6 -23.35 15.55 8.21
N SER A 7 -22.84 16.00 9.37
CA SER A 7 -21.40 16.04 9.66
C SER A 7 -20.79 14.64 9.80
N ASP A 8 -21.47 13.74 10.51
CA ASP A 8 -20.95 12.38 10.74
C ASP A 8 -20.92 11.55 9.44
N GLN A 9 -21.95 11.71 8.60
CA GLN A 9 -22.02 11.07 7.30
C GLN A 9 -20.94 11.61 6.35
N GLU A 10 -20.70 12.92 6.33
CA GLU A 10 -19.61 13.54 5.57
C GLU A 10 -18.24 12.99 6.00
N ILE A 11 -17.98 12.94 7.31
CA ILE A 11 -16.74 12.38 7.86
C ILE A 11 -16.58 10.93 7.44
N LEU A 12 -17.56 10.06 7.68
CA LEU A 12 -17.47 8.64 7.33
C LEU A 12 -17.29 8.42 5.82
N THR A 13 -17.87 9.29 5.00
CA THR A 13 -17.68 9.28 3.54
C THR A 13 -16.23 9.63 3.19
N GLU A 14 -15.62 10.62 3.85
CA GLU A 14 -14.21 10.96 3.69
C GLU A 14 -13.30 9.79 4.10
N LEU A 15 -13.55 9.17 5.26
CA LEU A 15 -12.79 8.00 5.71
C LEU A 15 -12.88 6.86 4.69
N HIS A 16 -14.08 6.59 4.17
CA HIS A 16 -14.29 5.56 3.16
C HIS A 16 -13.57 5.89 1.84
N ASN A 17 -13.63 7.14 1.38
CA ASN A 17 -12.92 7.59 0.17
C ASN A 17 -11.40 7.43 0.31
N ASP A 18 -10.85 7.73 1.49
CA ASP A 18 -9.44 7.47 1.80
C ASP A 18 -9.11 5.97 1.64
N THR A 19 -9.95 5.06 2.12
CA THR A 19 -9.71 3.61 1.94
C THR A 19 -9.69 3.20 0.47
N LEU A 20 -10.60 3.75 -0.36
CA LEU A 20 -10.65 3.48 -1.80
C LEU A 20 -9.37 3.96 -2.49
N LEU A 21 -8.89 5.15 -2.13
CA LEU A 21 -7.64 5.69 -2.63
C LEU A 21 -6.47 4.78 -2.26
N TRP A 22 -6.37 4.39 -0.99
CA TRP A 22 -5.30 3.53 -0.52
C TRP A 22 -5.32 2.15 -1.20
N ILE A 23 -6.49 1.54 -1.37
CA ILE A 23 -6.64 0.26 -2.10
C ILE A 23 -6.14 0.40 -3.54
N SER A 24 -6.46 1.50 -4.22
CA SER A 24 -5.97 1.76 -5.57
C SER A 24 -4.45 1.90 -5.61
N MET A 25 -3.89 2.68 -4.67
CA MET A 25 -2.43 2.85 -4.53
C MET A 25 -1.70 1.53 -4.25
N LEU A 26 -2.22 0.69 -3.37
CA LEU A 26 -1.67 -0.65 -3.13
C LEU A 26 -1.79 -1.55 -4.37
N GLY A 27 -2.84 -1.40 -5.17
CA GLY A 27 -2.97 -2.07 -6.47
C GLY A 27 -1.87 -1.64 -7.46
N TYR A 28 -1.52 -0.35 -7.51
CA TYR A 28 -0.37 0.11 -8.30
C TYR A 28 0.95 -0.47 -7.80
N MET A 29 1.14 -0.56 -6.48
CA MET A 29 2.33 -1.22 -5.92
C MET A 29 2.44 -2.70 -6.27
N GLU A 30 1.31 -3.42 -6.34
CA GLU A 30 1.31 -4.82 -6.80
C GLU A 30 1.82 -4.92 -8.24
N ASN A 31 1.40 -4.00 -9.11
CA ASN A 31 1.87 -3.93 -10.49
C ASN A 31 3.37 -3.58 -10.55
N ASP A 32 3.82 -2.62 -9.73
CA ASP A 32 5.23 -2.26 -9.60
C ASP A 32 6.08 -3.49 -9.20
N LEU A 33 5.64 -4.27 -8.20
CA LEU A 33 6.34 -5.49 -7.79
C LEU A 33 6.39 -6.55 -8.90
N GLN A 34 5.30 -6.72 -9.65
CA GLN A 34 5.29 -7.64 -10.79
C GLN A 34 6.27 -7.20 -11.87
N PHE A 35 6.32 -5.90 -12.17
CA PHE A 35 7.25 -5.33 -13.13
C PHE A 35 8.70 -5.50 -12.66
N ILE A 36 9.01 -5.11 -11.42
CA ILE A 36 10.32 -5.27 -10.78
C ILE A 36 10.77 -6.74 -10.83
N ASN A 37 9.88 -7.68 -10.49
CA ASN A 37 10.20 -9.11 -10.55
C ASN A 37 10.58 -9.54 -11.97
N ARG A 38 9.83 -9.11 -13.00
CA ARG A 38 10.16 -9.42 -14.40
C ARG A 38 11.49 -8.79 -14.81
N LEU A 39 11.73 -7.54 -14.40
CA LEU A 39 12.95 -6.79 -14.67
C LEU A 39 14.17 -7.53 -14.11
N LEU A 40 14.16 -7.83 -12.81
CA LEU A 40 15.26 -8.48 -12.10
C LEU A 40 15.53 -9.92 -12.58
N ASN A 41 14.53 -10.61 -13.15
CA ASN A 41 14.70 -11.93 -13.74
C ASN A 41 15.06 -11.91 -15.25
N SER A 42 15.15 -10.73 -15.86
CA SER A 42 15.50 -10.58 -17.27
C SER A 42 16.97 -10.96 -17.53
N LYS A 43 17.29 -11.23 -18.80
CA LYS A 43 18.65 -11.65 -19.19
C LYS A 43 19.72 -10.61 -18.85
N ALA A 44 19.37 -9.33 -18.84
CA ALA A 44 20.28 -8.23 -18.54
C ALA A 44 20.92 -8.30 -17.14
N PHE A 45 20.33 -9.05 -16.21
CA PHE A 45 20.81 -9.19 -14.83
C PHE A 45 21.30 -10.59 -14.49
N LYS A 46 21.46 -11.47 -15.50
CA LYS A 46 21.92 -12.86 -15.30
C LYS A 46 23.45 -13.01 -15.28
N ASP A 47 24.19 -11.93 -15.53
CA ASP A 47 25.66 -11.98 -15.55
C ASP A 47 26.22 -12.13 -14.14
N LYS A 48 27.00 -13.20 -13.95
CA LYS A 48 27.47 -13.71 -12.65
C LYS A 48 28.69 -12.96 -12.13
N VAL A 49 28.63 -11.62 -12.08
CA VAL A 49 29.61 -10.87 -11.29
C VAL A 49 29.23 -11.06 -9.82
N PRO A 50 30.11 -11.62 -8.96
CA PRO A 50 29.74 -12.05 -7.61
C PRO A 50 29.01 -10.97 -6.78
N ASN A 51 29.51 -9.73 -6.78
CA ASN A 51 28.91 -8.60 -6.06
C ASN A 51 27.53 -8.18 -6.63
N LEU A 52 27.33 -8.31 -7.93
CA LEU A 52 26.04 -7.98 -8.57
C LEU A 52 25.01 -9.06 -8.28
N PHE A 53 25.44 -10.32 -8.24
CA PHE A 53 24.59 -11.46 -7.95
C PHE A 53 24.06 -11.42 -6.50
N GLU A 54 24.92 -11.13 -5.52
CA GLU A 54 24.50 -11.04 -4.12
C GLU A 54 23.46 -9.94 -3.90
N ARG A 55 23.68 -8.74 -4.45
CA ARG A 55 22.72 -7.64 -4.38
C ARG A 55 21.38 -8.00 -5.04
N LEU A 56 21.42 -8.66 -6.20
CA LEU A 56 20.21 -9.15 -6.87
C LEU A 56 19.43 -10.13 -5.98
N GLN A 57 20.09 -11.10 -5.36
CA GLN A 57 19.44 -12.05 -4.46
C GLN A 57 18.83 -11.35 -3.24
N ASN A 58 19.50 -10.34 -2.68
CA ASN A 58 18.97 -9.55 -1.57
C ASN A 58 17.69 -8.81 -1.98
N TYR A 59 17.65 -8.18 -3.15
CA TYR A 59 16.44 -7.51 -3.64
C TYR A 59 15.30 -8.50 -3.90
N LEU A 60 15.58 -9.68 -4.47
CA LEU A 60 14.58 -10.72 -4.69
C LEU A 60 14.03 -11.29 -3.37
N HIS A 61 14.86 -11.38 -2.33
CA HIS A 61 14.42 -11.81 -1.01
C HIS A 61 13.54 -10.74 -0.34
N GLU A 62 13.97 -9.48 -0.34
CA GLU A 62 13.19 -8.36 0.19
C GLU A 62 11.84 -8.22 -0.54
N MET A 63 11.81 -8.46 -1.85
CA MET A 63 10.59 -8.46 -2.66
C MET A 63 9.52 -9.43 -2.15
N LYS A 64 9.94 -10.63 -1.71
CA LYS A 64 9.00 -11.64 -1.17
C LYS A 64 8.35 -11.13 0.11
N THR A 65 9.14 -10.51 0.98
CA THR A 65 8.65 -9.89 2.21
C THR A 65 7.68 -8.75 1.88
N LYS A 66 8.07 -7.82 1.00
CA LYS A 66 7.23 -6.69 0.58
C LYS A 66 5.93 -7.13 -0.09
N THR A 67 5.97 -8.20 -0.90
CA THR A 67 4.76 -8.79 -1.52
C THR A 67 3.79 -9.31 -0.48
N ARG A 68 4.29 -9.99 0.57
CA ARG A 68 3.45 -10.50 1.66
C ARG A 68 2.87 -9.36 2.49
N GLU A 69 3.70 -8.39 2.87
CA GLU A 69 3.27 -7.21 3.62
C GLU A 69 2.19 -6.44 2.86
N LEU A 70 2.40 -6.20 1.56
CA LEU A 70 1.44 -5.54 0.67
C LEU A 70 0.09 -6.26 0.65
N LYS A 71 0.09 -7.58 0.45
CA LYS A 71 -1.14 -8.38 0.42
C LYS A 71 -1.90 -8.34 1.75
N ASN A 72 -1.17 -8.49 2.86
CA ASN A 72 -1.78 -8.45 4.19
C ASN A 72 -2.39 -7.07 4.47
N PHE A 73 -1.65 -6.01 4.14
CA PHE A 73 -2.10 -4.66 4.41
C PHE A 73 -3.24 -4.23 3.50
N LYS A 74 -3.22 -4.64 2.22
CA LYS A 74 -4.36 -4.47 1.31
C LYS A 74 -5.60 -5.18 1.83
N LYS A 75 -5.48 -6.39 2.36
CA LYS A 75 -6.60 -7.11 2.98
C LYS A 75 -7.20 -6.30 4.14
N GLU A 76 -6.35 -5.82 5.04
CA GLU A 76 -6.77 -5.01 6.19
C GLU A 76 -7.50 -3.72 5.77
N ILE A 77 -6.97 -2.96 4.81
CA ILE A 77 -7.64 -1.75 4.33
C ILE A 77 -8.99 -2.07 3.65
N ASN A 78 -9.08 -3.19 2.92
CA ASN A 78 -10.35 -3.62 2.34
C ASN A 78 -11.37 -3.98 3.43
N GLU A 79 -10.97 -4.70 4.47
CA GLU A 79 -11.85 -5.05 5.59
C GLU A 79 -12.38 -3.79 6.27
N TYR A 80 -11.49 -2.83 6.58
CA TYR A 80 -11.88 -1.54 7.15
C TYR A 80 -12.79 -0.71 6.22
N GLY A 81 -12.51 -0.67 4.92
CA GLY A 81 -13.37 0.00 3.95
C GLY A 81 -14.77 -0.63 3.84
N VAL A 82 -14.87 -1.96 3.92
CA VAL A 82 -16.16 -2.67 3.96
C VAL A 82 -16.94 -2.32 5.23
N GLU A 83 -16.28 -2.22 6.38
CA GLU A 83 -16.91 -1.81 7.64
C GLU A 83 -17.48 -0.38 7.53
N LEU A 84 -16.69 0.58 7.04
CA LEU A 84 -17.16 1.96 6.83
C LEU A 84 -18.34 2.04 5.87
N LYS A 85 -18.30 1.29 4.77
CA LYS A 85 -19.42 1.21 3.83
C LYS A 85 -20.68 0.66 4.49
N GLY A 86 -20.57 -0.39 5.29
CA GLY A 86 -21.69 -0.96 6.03
C GLY A 86 -22.34 0.05 6.99
N ILE A 87 -21.55 0.90 7.64
CA ILE A 87 -22.07 1.97 8.52
C ILE A 87 -22.82 3.03 7.70
N LEU A 88 -22.29 3.43 6.54
CA LEU A 88 -22.93 4.40 5.65
C LEU A 88 -24.27 3.90 5.08
N GLU A 89 -24.49 2.60 5.00
CA GLU A 89 -25.74 1.98 4.56
C GLU A 89 -26.81 1.91 5.67
N CYS A 90 -26.46 2.19 6.94
CA CYS A 90 -27.38 2.19 8.07
C CYS A 90 -28.22 3.49 8.16
N GLN A 91 -29.45 3.39 8.68
CA GLN A 91 -30.36 4.54 8.83
C GLN A 91 -29.96 5.50 9.96
N ASP A 92 -29.25 5.01 10.98
CA ASP A 92 -28.70 5.80 12.07
C ASP A 92 -27.17 5.76 12.03
N ILE A 93 -26.61 6.77 11.37
CA ILE A 93 -25.18 6.99 11.24
C ILE A 93 -24.70 7.78 12.47
N SER A 94 -23.65 7.28 13.13
CA SER A 94 -22.89 8.06 14.12
C SER A 94 -21.40 7.82 13.92
N CYS A 95 -20.62 8.88 13.81
CA CYS A 95 -19.16 8.80 13.79
C CYS A 95 -18.65 9.12 15.19
N ASP A 96 -18.19 8.10 15.91
CA ASP A 96 -17.57 8.30 17.21
C ASP A 96 -16.04 8.51 17.09
N THR A 97 -15.43 8.88 18.21
CA THR A 97 -13.98 9.09 18.30
C THR A 97 -13.18 7.82 18.00
N PHE A 98 -13.78 6.63 18.13
CA PHE A 98 -13.12 5.37 17.86
C PHE A 98 -12.83 5.19 16.37
N TYR A 99 -13.79 5.52 15.48
CA TYR A 99 -13.55 5.46 14.03
C TYR A 99 -12.49 6.45 13.57
N LEU A 100 -12.48 7.66 14.12
CA LEU A 100 -11.48 8.69 13.80
C LEU A 100 -10.07 8.25 14.19
N GLU A 101 -9.91 7.68 15.39
CA GLU A 101 -8.60 7.23 15.87
C GLU A 101 -8.10 5.99 15.12
N ASN A 102 -9.00 5.06 14.80
CA ASN A 102 -8.67 3.90 13.97
C ASN A 102 -8.24 4.33 12.56
N HIS A 103 -8.97 5.27 11.94
CA HIS A 103 -8.62 5.81 10.62
C HIS A 103 -7.26 6.49 10.65
N ARG A 104 -7.01 7.33 11.66
CA ARG A 104 -5.73 8.02 11.84
C ARG A 104 -4.57 7.03 12.01
N THR A 105 -4.77 5.98 12.80
CA THR A 105 -3.78 4.91 12.99
C THR A 105 -3.50 4.20 11.67
N LEU A 106 -4.55 3.86 10.92
CA LEU A 106 -4.42 3.19 9.62
C LEU A 106 -3.72 4.08 8.58
N LYS A 107 -4.06 5.39 8.55
CA LYS A 107 -3.42 6.39 7.71
C LYS A 107 -1.91 6.50 7.97
N ASN A 108 -1.51 6.63 9.23
CA ASN A 108 -0.09 6.70 9.58
C ASN A 108 0.67 5.44 9.14
N ARG A 109 0.05 4.27 9.29
CA ARG A 109 0.61 3.00 8.83
C ARG A 109 0.69 2.94 7.30
N PHE A 110 -0.30 3.49 6.60
CA PHE A 110 -0.31 3.59 5.15
C PHE A 110 0.80 4.47 4.62
N GLU A 111 0.95 5.68 5.16
CA GLU A 111 2.00 6.61 4.77
C GLU A 111 3.40 6.04 5.01
N LYS A 112 3.59 5.36 6.15
CA LYS A 112 4.85 4.65 6.45
C LYS A 112 5.10 3.54 5.43
N PHE A 113 4.12 2.66 5.20
CA PHE A 113 4.24 1.56 4.25
C PHE A 113 4.54 2.07 2.83
N TYR A 114 3.84 3.12 2.40
CA TYR A 114 4.04 3.77 1.11
C TYR A 114 5.46 4.32 0.94
N THR A 115 5.97 4.99 1.96
CA THR A 115 7.33 5.54 1.98
C THR A 115 8.38 4.43 1.89
N GLU A 116 8.28 3.41 2.75
CA GLU A 116 9.21 2.28 2.76
C GLU A 116 9.21 1.49 1.44
N PHE A 117 8.04 1.34 0.81
CA PHE A 117 7.92 0.72 -0.50
C PHE A 117 8.62 1.53 -1.59
N ASN A 118 8.43 2.85 -1.60
CA ASN A 118 9.07 3.73 -2.58
C ASN A 118 10.59 3.80 -2.39
N ASP A 119 11.08 3.75 -1.16
CA ASP A 119 12.51 3.66 -0.89
C ASP A 119 13.09 2.35 -1.46
N TYR A 120 12.40 1.23 -1.25
CA TYR A 120 12.77 -0.06 -1.84
C TYR A 120 12.80 0.00 -3.38
N LYS A 121 11.74 0.52 -3.99
CA LYS A 121 11.64 0.71 -5.44
C LYS A 121 12.78 1.58 -5.99
N THR A 122 13.08 2.68 -5.32
CA THR A 122 14.18 3.60 -5.69
C THR A 122 15.53 2.90 -5.64
N ARG A 123 15.81 2.12 -4.59
CA ARG A 123 17.06 1.33 -4.50
C ARG A 123 17.20 0.37 -5.67
N ILE A 124 16.13 -0.31 -6.07
CA ILE A 124 16.16 -1.21 -7.22
C ILE A 124 16.41 -0.45 -8.51
N PHE A 125 15.70 0.66 -8.76
CA PHE A 125 15.86 1.42 -9.99
C PHE A 125 17.26 2.02 -10.13
N ASN A 126 17.87 2.46 -9.03
CA ASN A 126 19.27 2.90 -9.04
C ASN A 126 20.22 1.74 -9.36
N TYR A 127 19.97 0.55 -8.80
CA TYR A 127 20.75 -0.65 -9.11
C TYR A 127 20.61 -1.07 -10.58
N THR A 128 19.38 -1.16 -11.09
CA THR A 128 19.12 -1.61 -12.45
C THR A 128 19.54 -0.59 -13.50
N GLY A 129 19.33 0.70 -13.24
CA GLY A 129 19.78 1.80 -14.10
C GLY A 129 21.30 1.88 -14.21
N GLY A 130 22.04 1.48 -13.17
CA GLY A 130 23.50 1.39 -13.24
C GLY A 130 24.01 0.29 -14.18
N ILE A 131 23.18 -0.74 -14.44
CA ILE A 131 23.50 -1.91 -15.27
C ILE A 131 23.02 -1.73 -16.72
N LEU A 132 21.80 -1.21 -16.90
CA LEU A 132 21.13 -1.04 -18.21
C LEU A 132 21.65 0.15 -19.04
N ARG A 133 22.93 0.53 -18.89
CA ARG A 133 23.51 1.70 -19.59
C ARG A 133 23.18 1.74 -21.07
#